data_AF-A0A426Y3N6-F1
#
_entry.id   AF-A0A426Y3N6-F1
#
_cell.length_a   1.000
_cell.length_b   1.000
_cell.length_c   1.000
_cell.angle_alpha   90.00
_cell.angle_beta   90.00
_cell.angle_gamma   90.00
#
_symmetry.space_group_name_H-M   'P 1'
#
loop_
_entity.id
_entity.type
_entity.pdbx_description
1 polymer ?
#
loop_
_entity_poly.entity_id
_entity_poly.type
_entity_poly.pdbx_seq_one_letter_code
_entity_poly.pdbx_strand_id
1 'polypeptide(L)'
;ESGEARRKKMATGQVRASHILIKHEGSRRKASWKDPDGRVISATTRDAAVRQLLALHDDIDSGKACFQDVAVRCSDCSSAKRGGDLGQFIFPPPSFPF
;
A
#
# COMPACT_ATOMS: atom_id res chain seq x y z
N GLU A 1 29.78 38.04 -5.27
CA GLU A 1 29.48 36.76 -4.59
C GLU A 1 28.29 36.11 -5.28
N SER A 2 28.51 34.89 -5.77
CA SER A 2 27.70 34.21 -6.77
C SER A 2 26.51 33.51 -6.10
N GLY A 3 25.30 34.06 -6.28
CA GLY A 3 24.05 33.40 -5.91
C GLY A 3 23.68 32.34 -6.95
N GLU A 4 24.28 31.15 -6.85
CA GLU A 4 24.00 30.07 -7.80
C GLU A 4 22.73 29.29 -7.42
N ALA A 5 21.85 29.23 -8.42
CA ALA A 5 20.57 28.56 -8.45
C ALA A 5 20.56 27.17 -7.80
N ARG A 6 19.67 26.96 -6.82
CA ARG A 6 19.17 25.62 -6.47
C ARG A 6 18.33 25.08 -7.63
N ARG A 7 18.98 24.59 -8.68
CA ARG A 7 18.36 23.76 -9.71
C ARG A 7 17.87 22.49 -9.00
N LYS A 8 16.59 22.47 -8.65
CA LYS A 8 15.87 21.28 -8.20
C LYS A 8 16.02 20.25 -9.32
N LYS A 9 16.94 19.29 -9.19
CA LYS A 9 17.01 18.13 -10.08
C LYS A 9 15.64 17.47 -9.99
N MET A 10 14.83 17.61 -11.03
CA MET A 10 13.69 16.74 -11.28
C MET A 10 14.30 15.35 -11.50
N ALA A 11 14.51 14.62 -10.41
CA ALA A 11 14.97 13.26 -10.49
C ALA A 11 13.89 12.49 -11.25
N THR A 12 14.26 11.90 -12.38
CA THR A 12 13.62 10.70 -12.90
C THR A 12 13.80 9.62 -11.83
N GLY A 13 12.96 9.71 -10.80
CA GLY A 13 13.17 9.06 -9.51
C GLY A 13 12.55 7.68 -9.55
N GLN A 14 13.37 6.65 -9.41
CA GLN A 14 12.90 5.34 -9.02
C GLN A 14 12.49 5.40 -7.55
N VAL A 15 11.21 5.18 -7.26
CA VAL A 15 10.69 5.07 -5.90
C VAL A 15 10.24 3.64 -5.65
N ARG A 16 10.61 3.07 -4.50
CA ARG A 16 10.08 1.79 -4.05
C ARG A 16 9.03 2.05 -2.99
N ALA A 17 7.87 1.40 -3.11
CA ALA A 17 6.80 1.54 -2.14
C ALA A 17 6.33 0.17 -1.67
N SER A 18 5.90 0.11 -0.42
CA SER A 18 5.19 -1.03 0.14
C SER A 18 3.86 -0.54 0.69
N HIS A 19 2.83 -1.37 0.62
CA HIS A 19 1.50 -0.99 1.07
C HIS A 19 0.77 -2.12 1.80
N ILE A 20 -0.16 -1.73 2.65
CA ILE A 20 -1.13 -2.62 3.27
C ILE A 20 -2.49 -2.21 2.73
N LEU A 21 -3.20 -3.15 2.12
CA LEU A 21 -4.54 -2.92 1.58
C LEU A 21 -5.54 -3.74 2.39
N ILE A 22 -6.48 -3.09 3.06
CA ILE A 22 -7.63 -3.77 3.68
C ILE A 22 -8.84 -3.51 2.80
N LYS A 23 -9.49 -4.57 2.33
CA LYS A 23 -10.72 -4.45 1.55
C LYS A 23 -11.93 -4.41 2.47
N HIS A 24 -12.99 -3.77 1.97
CA HIS A 24 -14.27 -3.66 2.65
C HIS A 24 -15.40 -3.82 1.62
N GLU A 25 -16.65 -3.73 2.08
CA GLU A 25 -17.87 -3.94 1.29
C GLU A 25 -17.97 -3.07 0.04
N GLY A 26 -17.31 -1.90 0.04
CA GLY A 26 -17.28 -0.94 -1.07
C GLY A 26 -16.12 -1.15 -2.04
N SER A 27 -15.29 -2.17 -1.82
CA SER A 27 -14.17 -2.46 -2.71
C SER A 27 -14.67 -3.00 -4.05
N ARG A 28 -14.13 -2.48 -5.18
CA ARG A 28 -14.54 -2.88 -6.54
C ARG A 28 -14.44 -4.39 -6.78
N ARG A 29 -13.42 -5.03 -6.20
CA ARG A 29 -13.26 -6.50 -6.19
C ARG A 29 -13.26 -6.97 -4.75
N LYS A 30 -14.39 -7.53 -4.32
CA LYS A 30 -14.60 -8.05 -2.96
C LYS A 30 -13.92 -9.40 -2.71
N ALA A 31 -13.18 -9.95 -3.66
CA ALA A 31 -12.40 -11.17 -3.46
C ALA A 31 -10.95 -10.85 -3.08
N SER A 32 -10.39 -11.59 -2.13
CA SER A 32 -8.97 -11.54 -1.75
C SER A 32 -8.37 -12.95 -1.84
N TRP A 33 -7.05 -13.04 -1.81
CA TRP A 33 -6.37 -14.34 -1.74
C TRP A 33 -6.69 -15.09 -0.44
N LYS A 34 -7.08 -14.38 0.62
CA LYS A 34 -7.55 -14.94 1.90
C LYS A 34 -9.00 -15.40 1.86
N ASP A 35 -9.79 -14.76 1.02
CA ASP A 35 -11.23 -14.98 0.94
C ASP A 35 -11.64 -14.90 -0.53
N PRO A 36 -11.52 -16.01 -1.27
CA PRO A 36 -11.84 -16.05 -2.70
C PRO A 36 -13.32 -15.81 -2.95
N ASP A 37 -14.20 -16.17 -2.01
CA ASP A 37 -15.65 -15.95 -2.08
C ASP A 37 -16.05 -14.52 -1.68
N GLY A 38 -15.15 -13.77 -1.04
CA GLY A 38 -15.35 -12.37 -0.68
C GLY A 38 -16.43 -12.13 0.38
N ARG A 39 -16.78 -13.15 1.16
CA ARG A 39 -17.79 -13.08 2.22
C ARG A 39 -17.34 -12.18 3.37
N VAL A 40 -16.11 -12.33 3.82
CA VAL A 40 -15.49 -11.53 4.88
C VAL A 40 -15.37 -10.08 4.42
N ILE A 41 -14.90 -9.85 3.21
CA ILE A 41 -14.73 -8.49 2.67
C ILE A 41 -16.07 -7.80 2.47
N SER A 42 -17.10 -8.54 2.04
CA SER A 42 -18.46 -8.00 1.91
C SER A 42 -19.12 -7.72 3.24
N ALA A 43 -18.76 -8.46 4.30
CA ALA A 43 -19.24 -8.23 5.66
C ALA A 43 -18.48 -7.11 6.38
N THR A 44 -17.23 -6.84 5.98
CA THR A 44 -16.43 -5.76 6.55
C THR A 44 -16.93 -4.41 6.05
N THR A 45 -17.42 -3.59 6.98
CA THR A 45 -17.82 -2.21 6.65
C THR A 45 -16.61 -1.31 6.45
N ARG A 46 -16.81 -0.18 5.77
CA ARG A 46 -15.74 0.82 5.60
C ARG A 46 -15.13 1.25 6.93
N ASP A 47 -15.98 1.48 7.92
CA ASP A 47 -15.58 1.97 9.24
C ASP A 47 -14.80 0.90 10.04
N ALA A 48 -15.20 -0.38 9.93
CA ALA A 48 -14.44 -1.50 10.49
C ALA A 48 -13.04 -1.60 9.85
N ALA A 49 -12.94 -1.45 8.53
CA ALA A 49 -11.66 -1.44 7.83
C ALA A 49 -10.77 -0.26 8.25
N VAL A 50 -11.33 0.93 8.45
CA VAL A 50 -10.59 2.09 8.96
C VAL A 50 -10.06 1.84 10.37
N ARG A 51 -10.89 1.30 11.27
CA ARG A 51 -10.45 0.95 12.64
C ARG A 51 -9.31 -0.07 12.62
N GLN A 52 -9.40 -1.10 11.79
CA GLN A 52 -8.32 -2.07 11.62
C GLN A 52 -7.05 -1.41 11.12
N LEU A 53 -7.16 -0.52 10.13
CA LEU A 53 -6.00 0.16 9.54
C LEU A 53 -5.33 1.10 10.55
N LEU A 54 -6.12 1.82 11.37
CA LEU A 54 -5.60 2.66 12.46
C LEU A 54 -4.91 1.83 13.55
N ALA A 55 -5.53 0.72 13.99
CA ALA A 55 -4.90 -0.16 14.98
C ALA A 55 -3.55 -0.71 14.48
N LEU A 56 -3.49 -1.14 13.21
CA LEU A 56 -2.25 -1.59 12.58
C LEU A 56 -1.22 -0.46 12.47
N HIS A 57 -1.66 0.75 12.11
CA HIS A 57 -0.80 1.92 12.06
C HIS A 57 -0.18 2.22 13.43
N ASP A 58 -0.99 2.23 14.48
CA ASP A 58 -0.55 2.51 15.85
C ASP A 58 0.41 1.42 16.37
N ASP A 59 0.17 0.15 16.03
CA ASP A 59 1.07 -0.95 16.37
C ASP A 59 2.42 -0.85 15.66
N ILE A 60 2.42 -0.40 14.39
CA ILE A 60 3.64 -0.17 13.62
C ILE A 60 4.40 1.04 14.17
N ASP A 61 3.69 2.14 14.46
CA ASP A 61 4.28 3.38 14.99
C ASP A 61 4.85 3.17 16.41
N SER A 62 4.15 2.37 17.22
CA SER A 62 4.63 1.93 18.55
C SER A 62 5.77 0.92 18.47
N GLY A 63 6.14 0.42 17.30
CA GLY A 63 7.18 -0.60 17.11
C GLY A 63 6.81 -1.99 17.64
N LYS A 64 5.52 -2.26 17.89
CA LYS A 64 5.03 -3.58 18.35
C LYS A 64 4.98 -4.61 17.23
N ALA A 65 4.80 -4.16 15.99
CA ALA A 65 4.73 -5.01 14.82
C ALA A 65 5.51 -4.41 13.64
N CYS A 66 6.20 -5.26 12.88
CA CYS A 66 6.87 -4.83 11.65
C CYS A 66 5.85 -4.67 10.52
N PHE A 67 6.00 -3.60 9.72
CA PHE A 67 5.15 -3.35 8.55
C PHE A 67 5.05 -4.56 7.61
N GLN A 68 6.16 -5.26 7.38
CA GLN A 68 6.21 -6.44 6.51
C GLN A 68 5.35 -7.58 7.04
N ASP A 69 5.41 -7.86 8.34
CA ASP A 69 4.61 -8.92 8.97
C ASP A 69 3.12 -8.60 8.93
N VAL A 70 2.78 -7.35 9.22
CA VAL A 70 1.41 -6.84 9.10
C VAL A 70 0.93 -6.94 7.65
N ALA A 71 1.76 -6.59 6.67
CA ALA A 71 1.39 -6.72 5.27
C ALA A 71 1.17 -8.17 4.84
N VAL A 72 2.01 -9.12 5.25
CA VAL A 72 1.80 -10.55 4.98
C VAL A 72 0.51 -11.06 5.61
N ARG A 73 0.22 -10.64 6.85
CA ARG A 73 -0.92 -11.14 7.62
C ARG A 73 -2.24 -10.45 7.33
N CYS A 74 -2.25 -9.18 6.97
CA CYS A 74 -3.48 -8.37 6.92
C CYS A 74 -3.76 -7.78 5.54
N SER A 75 -2.79 -7.75 4.61
CA SER A 75 -3.02 -7.16 3.29
C SER A 75 -3.82 -8.11 2.38
N ASP A 76 -4.90 -7.59 1.81
CA ASP A 76 -5.75 -8.23 0.80
C ASP A 76 -5.22 -8.07 -0.63
N CYS A 77 -4.07 -7.42 -0.79
CA CYS A 77 -3.37 -7.36 -2.07
C CYS A 77 -2.48 -8.60 -2.25
N SER A 78 -2.26 -9.03 -3.49
CA SER A 78 -1.30 -10.09 -3.81
C SER A 78 0.14 -9.73 -3.42
N SER A 79 0.45 -8.44 -3.24
CA SER A 79 1.71 -7.94 -2.69
C SER A 79 1.98 -8.40 -1.26
N ALA A 80 0.96 -8.86 -0.52
CA ALA A 80 1.09 -9.43 0.83
C ALA A 80 2.18 -10.51 0.89
N LYS A 81 2.28 -11.37 -0.14
CA LYS A 81 3.29 -12.44 -0.22
C LYS A 81 4.74 -11.93 -0.21
N ARG A 82 4.97 -10.66 -0.54
CA ARG A 82 6.28 -10.00 -0.56
C ARG A 82 6.40 -8.94 0.55
N GLY A 83 5.63 -9.06 1.64
CA GLY A 83 5.64 -8.05 2.70
C GLY A 83 5.02 -6.72 2.28
N GLY A 84 4.08 -6.74 1.34
CA GLY A 84 3.43 -5.54 0.82
C GLY A 84 4.22 -4.82 -0.26
N ASP A 85 5.34 -5.36 -0.72
CA ASP A 85 6.20 -4.73 -1.72
C ASP A 85 5.54 -4.66 -3.11
N LEU A 86 5.35 -3.42 -3.56
CA LEU A 86 4.81 -3.11 -4.88
C LEU A 86 5.91 -3.03 -5.95
N GLY A 87 7.18 -3.06 -5.55
CA GLY A 87 8.31 -2.95 -6.46
C GLY A 87 8.68 -1.49 -6.76
N GLN A 88 9.42 -1.30 -7.85
CA GLN A 88 9.93 0.00 -8.27
C GLN A 88 8.92 0.71 -9.17
N PHE A 89 8.57 1.93 -8.80
CA PHE A 89 7.81 2.87 -9.62
C PHE A 89 8.77 3.87 -10.22
N ILE A 90 8.67 4.07 -11.54
CA ILE A 90 9.45 5.06 -12.28
C ILE A 90 8.53 6.25 -12.56
N PHE A 91 8.99 7.44 -12.21
CA PHE A 91 8.31 8.69 -12.56
C PHE A 91 9.19 9.53 -13.49
N PRO A 92 8.65 10.07 -14.61
CA PRO A 92 7.33 9.80 -15.18
C PRO A 92 7.22 8.36 -15.70
N PRO A 93 6.01 7.77 -15.77
CA PRO A 93 5.84 6.48 -16.43
C PRO A 93 6.34 6.58 -17.87
N PRO A 94 6.93 5.52 -18.44
CA PRO A 94 7.32 5.52 -19.84
C PRO A 94 6.10 5.90 -20.67
N SER A 95 6.26 6.89 -21.55
CA SER A 95 5.24 7.28 -22.51
C SER A 95 4.83 6.04 -23.30
N PHE A 96 3.67 5.46 -23.00
CA PHE A 96 3.09 4.42 -23.83
C PHE A 96 2.77 5.07 -25.18
N PRO A 97 3.34 4.59 -26.30
CA PRO A 97 2.90 5.05 -27.61
C PRO A 97 1.44 4.61 -27.76
N PHE A 98 0.57 5.56 -28.11
CA PHE A 98 -0.78 5.28 -28.58
C PHE A 98 -0.72 4.43 -29.87
#